data_AF-A0A815X434-F1
#
_entry.id   AF-A0A815X434-F1
#
_cell.length_a   1.000
_cell.length_b   1.000
_cell.length_c   1.000
_cell.angle_alpha   90.00
_cell.angle_beta   90.00
_cell.angle_gamma   90.00
#
_symmetry.space_group_name_H-M   'P 1'
#
loop_
_entity.id
_entity.type
_entity.pdbx_description
1 polymer ?
#
loop_
_entity_poly.entity_id
_entity_poly.type
_entity_poly.pdbx_seq_one_letter_code
_entity_poly.pdbx_strand_id
1 'polypeptide(L)'
;MAVRTQFQSSNDIGVFSRLTNSYCLVGIGGSENFYSTFESELSDHIPVIHTSIADTRVVGRLTIGNRHGLLVPSSTTDQELQHIRNSLPDPVRLRRCEERLSALGNVIACNDYVALIHPDLDKETEELLSNTL
;
A
#
# COMPACT_ATOMS: atom_id res chain seq x y z
N MET A 1 17.80 -0.44 -11.29
CA MET A 1 18.54 0.77 -10.84
C MET A 1 17.99 1.17 -9.47
N ALA A 2 18.79 1.69 -8.56
CA ALA A 2 18.28 2.26 -7.30
C ALA A 2 18.26 3.80 -7.43
N VAL A 3 17.08 4.39 -7.29
CA VAL A 3 16.87 5.85 -7.43
C VAL A 3 16.66 6.46 -6.06
N ARG A 4 17.25 7.64 -5.84
CA ARG A 4 17.07 8.40 -4.59
C ARG A 4 15.95 9.40 -4.78
N THR A 5 15.00 9.42 -3.86
CA THR A 5 13.92 10.39 -3.81
C THR A 5 13.67 10.86 -2.38
N GLN A 6 12.94 11.95 -2.22
CA GLN A 6 12.60 12.53 -0.93
C GLN A 6 11.14 12.96 -0.95
N PHE A 7 10.39 12.57 0.07
CA PHE A 7 9.03 13.04 0.25
C PHE A 7 9.08 14.31 1.09
N GLN A 8 8.92 15.46 0.44
CA GLN A 8 9.11 16.79 1.05
C GLN A 8 10.53 16.91 1.64
N SER A 9 10.68 16.85 2.97
CA SER A 9 11.96 16.89 3.68
C SER A 9 12.30 15.58 4.40
N SER A 10 11.52 14.51 4.18
CA SER A 10 11.73 13.20 4.80
C SER A 10 12.37 12.21 3.81
N ASN A 11 13.28 11.39 4.34
CA ASN A 11 13.92 10.29 3.61
C ASN A 11 13.14 8.96 3.77
N ASP A 12 12.04 8.95 4.53
CA ASP A 12 11.27 7.74 4.86
C ASP A 12 10.25 7.42 3.77
N ILE A 13 10.72 7.16 2.54
CA ILE A 13 9.89 6.96 1.35
C ILE A 13 8.88 5.82 1.52
N GLY A 14 9.27 4.75 2.21
CA GLY A 14 8.41 3.58 2.48
C GLY A 14 7.22 3.89 3.40
N VAL A 15 7.21 5.06 4.05
CA VAL A 15 6.06 5.53 4.82
C VAL A 15 4.97 6.08 3.91
N PHE A 16 5.36 6.75 2.84
CA PHE A 16 4.48 7.49 1.93
C PHE A 16 4.19 6.75 0.63
N SER A 17 4.81 5.59 0.41
CA SER A 17 4.62 4.81 -0.81
C SER A 17 4.56 3.31 -0.51
N ARG A 18 3.81 2.60 -1.33
CA ARG A 18 3.75 1.13 -1.33
C ARG A 18 4.07 0.64 -2.74
N LEU A 19 5.12 -0.15 -2.88
CA LEU A 19 5.52 -0.72 -4.17
C LEU A 19 5.24 -2.23 -4.17
N THR A 20 4.55 -2.70 -5.19
CA THR A 20 4.33 -4.12 -5.46
C THR A 20 4.69 -4.44 -6.92
N ASN A 21 4.64 -5.71 -7.30
CA ASN A 21 4.95 -6.13 -8.67
C ASN A 21 3.87 -5.73 -9.69
N SER A 22 2.66 -5.36 -9.26
CA SER A 22 1.53 -5.05 -10.16
C SER A 22 0.98 -3.63 -10.03
N TYR A 23 1.24 -2.93 -8.93
CA TYR A 23 0.77 -1.57 -8.70
C TYR A 23 1.66 -0.84 -7.69
N CYS A 24 1.65 0.48 -7.74
CA CYS A 24 2.28 1.34 -6.75
C CYS A 24 1.25 2.29 -6.16
N LEU A 25 1.21 2.40 -4.83
CA LEU A 25 0.43 3.42 -4.13
C LEU A 25 1.36 4.53 -3.69
N VAL A 26 0.92 5.76 -3.87
CA VAL A 26 1.65 6.95 -3.46
C VAL A 26 0.73 7.90 -2.71
N GLY A 27 1.18 8.36 -1.55
CA GLY A 27 0.45 9.28 -0.70
C GLY A 27 0.23 10.64 -1.37
N ILE A 28 -1.00 11.14 -1.28
CA ILE A 28 -1.33 12.50 -1.76
C ILE A 28 -0.56 13.56 -0.95
N GLY A 29 -0.25 14.70 -1.57
CA GLY A 29 0.46 15.82 -0.92
C GLY A 29 1.99 15.75 -0.98
N GLY A 30 2.54 14.87 -1.82
CA GLY A 30 3.94 14.94 -2.27
C GLY A 30 4.19 16.10 -3.24
N SER A 31 5.46 16.43 -3.44
CA SER A 31 5.88 17.35 -4.50
C SER A 31 5.85 16.66 -5.87
N GLU A 32 5.71 17.43 -6.95
CA GLU A 32 5.78 16.88 -8.32
C GLU A 32 7.08 16.12 -8.58
N ASN A 33 8.20 16.57 -7.99
CA ASN A 33 9.48 15.86 -8.07
C ASN A 33 9.41 14.44 -7.50
N PHE A 34 8.60 14.22 -6.46
CA PHE A 34 8.42 12.90 -5.88
C PHE A 34 7.65 12.01 -6.86
N TYR A 35 6.48 12.46 -7.33
CA TYR A 35 5.67 11.69 -8.26
C TYR A 35 6.38 11.41 -9.58
N SER A 36 7.08 12.41 -10.14
CA SER A 36 7.80 12.25 -11.41
C SER A 36 8.88 11.17 -11.34
N THR A 37 9.50 10.97 -10.17
CA THR A 37 10.48 9.89 -9.97
C THR A 37 9.85 8.50 -10.03
N PHE A 38 8.63 8.33 -9.49
CA PHE A 38 7.91 7.06 -9.58
C PHE A 38 7.37 6.86 -11.00
N GLU A 39 6.74 7.87 -11.57
CA GLU A 39 6.17 7.81 -12.92
C GLU A 39 7.23 7.57 -13.98
N SER A 40 8.42 8.18 -13.88
CA SER A 40 9.48 8.02 -14.89
C SER A 40 9.99 6.58 -15.01
N GLU A 41 9.97 5.81 -13.91
CA GLU A 41 10.50 4.44 -13.88
C GLU A 41 9.38 3.39 -13.94
N LEU A 42 8.19 3.69 -13.43
CA LEU A 42 7.14 2.70 -13.21
C LEU A 42 5.95 2.83 -14.15
N SER A 43 5.66 4.03 -14.70
CA SER A 43 4.42 4.28 -15.44
C SER A 43 4.24 3.39 -16.68
N ASP A 44 5.34 2.95 -17.29
CA ASP A 44 5.33 2.05 -18.45
C ASP A 44 4.91 0.61 -18.10
N HIS A 45 4.98 0.22 -16.81
CA HIS A 45 4.82 -1.16 -16.37
C HIS A 45 3.70 -1.38 -15.35
N ILE A 46 3.55 -0.47 -14.39
CA ILE A 46 2.58 -0.59 -13.31
C ILE A 46 1.86 0.75 -13.07
N PRO A 47 0.56 0.74 -12.72
CA PRO A 47 -0.16 1.95 -12.36
C PRO A 47 0.39 2.54 -11.06
N VAL A 48 0.70 3.84 -11.11
CA VAL A 48 1.02 4.67 -9.94
C VAL A 48 -0.26 5.36 -9.49
N ILE A 49 -0.76 4.98 -8.31
CA ILE A 49 -2.07 5.40 -7.80
C ILE A 49 -1.86 6.42 -6.69
N HIS A 50 -2.34 7.65 -6.90
CA HIS A 50 -2.30 8.72 -5.92
C HIS A 50 -3.49 8.63 -4.97
N THR A 51 -3.26 8.19 -3.73
CA THR A 51 -4.35 7.96 -2.79
C THR A 51 -3.97 8.36 -1.35
N SER A 52 -4.98 8.68 -0.55
CA SER A 52 -4.86 8.76 0.90
C SER A 52 -5.52 7.52 1.50
N ILE A 53 -5.10 7.18 2.72
CA ILE A 53 -5.71 6.09 3.47
C ILE A 53 -6.11 6.65 4.82
N ALA A 54 -7.40 6.62 5.12
CA ALA A 54 -7.98 7.21 6.33
C ALA A 54 -7.64 8.71 6.46
N ASP A 55 -7.73 9.46 5.35
CA ASP A 55 -7.35 10.88 5.25
C ASP A 55 -5.89 11.18 5.63
N THR A 56 -5.03 10.16 5.62
CA THR A 56 -3.60 10.32 5.89
C THR A 56 -2.74 10.06 4.65
N ARG A 57 -1.54 10.63 4.68
CA ARG A 57 -0.54 10.52 3.61
C ARG A 57 0.37 9.30 3.78
N VAL A 58 0.26 8.58 4.90
CA VAL A 58 1.17 7.49 5.29
C VAL A 58 0.72 6.14 4.74
N VAL A 59 0.44 6.10 3.44
CA VAL A 59 -0.15 4.93 2.77
C VAL A 59 0.72 3.68 2.87
N GLY A 60 2.04 3.83 2.86
CA GLY A 60 2.97 2.69 2.89
C GLY A 60 2.93 1.93 4.21
N ARG A 61 2.69 2.64 5.33
CA ARG A 61 2.56 2.03 6.67
C ARG A 61 1.17 1.49 6.94
N LEU A 62 0.14 2.14 6.41
CA LEU A 62 -1.24 1.74 6.68
C LEU A 62 -1.69 0.54 5.84
N THR A 63 -1.08 0.34 4.68
CA THR A 63 -1.49 -0.70 3.74
C THR A 63 -0.45 -1.81 3.61
N ILE A 64 -0.94 -3.00 3.26
CA ILE A 64 -0.11 -4.14 2.92
C ILE A 64 -0.66 -4.78 1.64
N GLY A 65 0.20 -5.17 0.73
CA GLY A 65 -0.22 -5.84 -0.48
C GLY A 65 0.93 -6.46 -1.25
N ASN A 66 0.56 -7.35 -2.16
CA ASN A 66 1.44 -8.02 -3.12
C ASN A 66 0.76 -8.00 -4.49
N ARG A 67 1.22 -8.81 -5.45
CA ARG A 67 0.61 -8.81 -6.79
C ARG A 67 -0.83 -9.31 -6.87
N HIS A 68 -1.31 -10.00 -5.83
CA HIS A 68 -2.60 -10.68 -5.79
C HIS A 68 -3.67 -9.89 -5.03
N GLY A 69 -3.25 -9.10 -4.05
CA GLY A 69 -4.20 -8.37 -3.21
C GLY A 69 -3.61 -7.17 -2.48
N LEU A 70 -4.52 -6.28 -2.07
CA LEU A 70 -4.26 -5.11 -1.25
C LEU A 70 -5.19 -5.11 -0.04
N LEU A 71 -4.62 -5.05 1.14
CA LEU A 71 -5.32 -4.82 2.39
C LEU A 71 -5.16 -3.38 2.85
N VAL A 72 -6.30 -2.79 3.19
CA VAL A 72 -6.42 -1.44 3.72
C VAL A 72 -7.06 -1.49 5.11
N PRO A 73 -6.76 -0.52 6.00
CA PRO A 73 -7.36 -0.50 7.33
C PRO A 73 -8.87 -0.22 7.25
N SER A 74 -9.61 -0.64 8.27
CA SER A 74 -11.06 -0.37 8.38
C SER A 74 -11.42 1.12 8.43
N SER A 75 -10.48 1.99 8.81
CA SER A 75 -10.63 3.45 8.82
C SER A 75 -10.58 4.09 7.42
N THR A 76 -10.28 3.33 6.37
CA THR A 76 -10.24 3.83 4.98
C THR A 76 -11.65 4.24 4.54
N THR A 77 -11.81 5.46 4.00
CA THR A 77 -13.13 5.94 3.59
C THR A 77 -13.65 5.20 2.36
N ASP A 78 -14.97 5.20 2.13
CA ASP A 78 -15.55 4.54 0.95
C ASP A 78 -15.13 5.22 -0.35
N GLN A 79 -14.87 6.54 -0.32
CA GLN A 79 -14.37 7.29 -1.47
C GLN A 79 -12.95 6.88 -1.84
N GLU A 80 -12.05 6.77 -0.85
CA GLU A 80 -10.68 6.27 -1.04
C GLU A 80 -10.70 4.83 -1.58
N LEU A 81 -11.54 3.97 -1.00
CA LEU A 81 -11.66 2.58 -1.41
C LEU A 81 -12.15 2.47 -2.85
N GLN A 82 -13.16 3.26 -3.25
CA GLN A 82 -13.66 3.27 -4.62
C GLN A 82 -12.59 3.79 -5.60
N HIS A 83 -11.85 4.83 -5.23
CA HIS A 83 -10.76 5.37 -6.04
C HIS A 83 -9.66 4.33 -6.29
N ILE A 84 -9.23 3.64 -5.24
CA ILE A 84 -8.23 2.57 -5.33
C ILE A 84 -8.76 1.44 -6.21
N ARG A 85 -10.02 1.02 -6.01
CA ARG A 85 -10.64 -0.05 -6.78
C ARG A 85 -10.72 0.25 -8.28
N ASN A 86 -10.99 1.51 -8.65
CA ASN A 86 -11.05 1.93 -10.05
C ASN A 86 -9.67 2.00 -10.72
N SER A 87 -8.61 2.13 -9.93
CA SER A 87 -7.23 2.33 -10.41
C SER A 87 -6.39 1.06 -10.34
N LEU A 88 -6.82 0.06 -9.56
CA LEU A 88 -6.16 -1.23 -9.45
C LEU A 88 -6.45 -2.11 -10.67
N PRO A 89 -5.50 -2.96 -11.08
CA PRO A 89 -5.76 -4.02 -12.06
C PRO A 89 -6.81 -5.02 -11.54
N ASP A 90 -7.65 -5.52 -12.46
CA ASP A 90 -8.71 -6.51 -12.18
C ASP A 90 -8.31 -7.74 -11.34
N PRO A 91 -7.11 -8.34 -11.47
CA PRO A 91 -6.76 -9.51 -10.64
C PRO A 91 -6.51 -9.17 -9.17
N VAL A 92 -6.31 -7.90 -8.81
CA VAL A 92 -5.92 -7.50 -7.45
C VAL A 92 -7.15 -7.40 -6.55
N ARG A 93 -7.18 -8.22 -5.50
CA ARG A 93 -8.26 -8.21 -4.51
C ARG A 93 -8.07 -7.08 -3.49
N LEU A 94 -8.98 -6.12 -3.45
CA LEU A 94 -9.03 -5.08 -2.43
C LEU A 94 -9.93 -5.49 -1.25
N ARG A 95 -9.38 -5.54 -0.03
CA ARG A 95 -10.13 -5.86 1.19
C ARG A 95 -9.79 -4.92 2.34
N ARG A 96 -10.81 -4.59 3.15
CA ARG A 96 -10.62 -3.95 4.45
C ARG A 96 -10.25 -5.00 5.49
N CYS A 97 -9.29 -4.67 6.33
CA CYS A 97 -8.90 -5.47 7.48
C CYS A 97 -9.18 -4.70 8.76
N GLU A 98 -9.85 -5.35 9.71
CA GLU A 98 -9.98 -4.83 11.08
C GLU A 98 -8.81 -5.37 11.89
N GLU A 99 -7.85 -4.52 12.20
CA GLU A 99 -6.71 -4.86 13.05
C GLU A 99 -6.54 -3.78 14.11
N ARG A 100 -6.35 -4.19 15.38
CA ARG A 100 -6.31 -3.28 16.54
C ARG A 100 -4.91 -3.15 17.13
N LEU A 101 -3.97 -4.03 16.78
CA LEU A 101 -2.63 -4.05 17.33
C LEU A 101 -1.75 -2.89 16.82
N SER A 102 -1.68 -2.70 15.50
CA SER A 102 -0.97 -1.58 14.87
C SER A 102 -1.39 -1.40 13.40
N ALA A 103 -0.75 -0.47 12.71
CA ALA A 103 -0.90 -0.32 11.26
C ALA A 103 -0.39 -1.56 10.51
N LEU A 104 -1.15 -2.01 9.51
CA LEU A 104 -0.91 -3.27 8.77
C LEU A 104 0.52 -3.37 8.21
N GLY A 105 1.05 -2.27 7.66
CA GLY A 105 2.40 -2.24 7.08
C GLY A 105 3.54 -2.27 8.11
N ASN A 106 3.25 -2.09 9.41
CA ASN A 106 4.25 -2.27 10.48
C ASN A 106 4.29 -3.71 11.01
N VAL A 107 3.14 -4.40 10.99
CA VAL A 107 2.98 -5.73 11.60
C VAL A 107 3.12 -6.86 10.60
N ILE A 108 2.99 -6.56 9.31
CA ILE A 108 3.06 -7.54 8.23
C ILE A 108 4.14 -7.12 7.24
N ALA A 109 4.97 -8.08 6.83
CA ALA A 109 5.89 -7.96 5.71
C ALA A 109 5.66 -9.13 4.75
N CYS A 110 5.20 -8.84 3.53
CA CYS A 110 4.83 -9.88 2.57
C CYS A 110 5.54 -9.72 1.22
N ASN A 111 5.69 -10.83 0.54
CA ASN A 111 5.98 -10.89 -0.90
C ASN A 111 4.86 -11.70 -1.60
N ASP A 112 5.08 -12.11 -2.85
CA ASP A 112 4.08 -12.88 -3.63
C ASP A 112 3.92 -14.35 -3.17
N TYR A 113 4.71 -14.82 -2.21
CA TYR A 113 4.77 -16.23 -1.80
C TYR A 113 4.64 -16.45 -0.29
N VAL A 114 5.13 -15.51 0.52
CA VAL A 114 5.26 -15.63 1.97
C VAL A 114 4.94 -14.28 2.62
N ALA A 115 4.23 -14.34 3.74
CA ALA A 115 4.03 -13.21 4.64
C ALA A 115 4.63 -13.54 6.03
N LEU A 116 5.36 -12.58 6.58
CA LEU A 116 5.79 -12.57 7.98
C LEU A 116 4.84 -11.64 8.73
N ILE A 117 4.30 -12.15 9.83
CA ILE A 117 3.30 -11.46 10.65
C ILE A 117 3.78 -11.33 12.09
N HIS A 118 3.27 -10.33 12.80
CA HIS A 118 3.48 -10.18 14.24
C HIS A 118 2.88 -11.40 14.98
N PRO A 119 3.56 -11.96 16.00
CA PRO A 119 3.09 -13.16 16.70
C PRO A 119 1.77 -12.98 17.44
N ASP A 120 1.46 -11.74 17.85
CA ASP A 120 0.22 -11.40 18.55
C ASP A 120 -0.90 -10.94 17.60
N LEU A 121 -0.77 -11.18 16.29
CA LEU A 121 -1.82 -10.85 15.32
C LEU A 121 -3.03 -11.77 15.49
N ASP A 122 -4.24 -11.22 15.32
CA ASP A 122 -5.47 -12.00 15.42
C ASP A 122 -5.54 -13.07 14.32
N LYS A 123 -6.02 -14.27 14.67
CA LYS A 123 -6.16 -15.39 13.73
C LYS A 123 -7.09 -15.07 12.56
N GLU A 124 -8.12 -14.26 12.80
CA GLU A 124 -9.02 -13.79 11.74
C GLU A 124 -8.27 -12.94 10.71
N THR A 125 -7.36 -12.07 11.17
CA THR A 125 -6.48 -11.28 10.29
C THR A 125 -5.53 -12.19 9.51
N GLU A 126 -4.97 -13.22 10.15
CA GLU A 126 -4.10 -14.21 9.50
C GLU A 126 -4.83 -14.97 8.39
N GLU A 127 -6.05 -15.44 8.65
CA GLU A 127 -6.89 -16.10 7.64
C GLU A 127 -7.26 -15.14 6.51
N LEU A 128 -7.56 -13.88 6.81
CA LEU A 128 -7.86 -12.86 5.80
C LEU A 128 -6.65 -12.58 4.89
N LEU A 129 -5.46 -12.51 5.49
CA LEU A 129 -4.20 -12.35 4.77
C LEU A 129 -3.97 -13.51 3.80
N SER A 130 -4.06 -14.75 4.29
CA SER A 130 -3.86 -15.98 3.50
C SER A 130 -4.86 -16.12 2.33
N ASN A 131 -6.09 -15.63 2.51
CA ASN A 131 -7.11 -15.68 1.46
C ASN A 131 -6.98 -14.56 0.41
N THR A 132 -6.29 -13.47 0.73
CA THR A 132 -6.25 -12.25 -0.08
C THR A 132 -4.93 -12.06 -0.81
N LEU A 133 -3.81 -12.27 -0.11
CA LEU A 133 -2.45 -12.10 -0.60
C LEU A 133 -1.92 -13.42 -1.20
#